data_AF-A0A1B1AGJ2-F1
#
_entry.id   AF-A0A1B1AGJ2-F1
#
_cell.length_a   1.000
_cell.length_b   1.000
_cell.length_c   1.000
_cell.angle_alpha   90.00
_cell.angle_beta   90.00
_cell.angle_gamma   90.00
#
_symmetry.space_group_name_H-M   'P 1'
#
loop_
_entity.id
_entity.type
_entity.pdbx_description
1 polymer ?
#
loop_
_entity_poly.entity_id
_entity_poly.type
_entity_poly.pdbx_seq_one_letter_code
_entity_poly.pdbx_strand_id
1 'polypeptide(L)'
;MHVRLALAAALVLLVSACAQISGALGPDEGNAAPQAQENPTDPALAGLDIVEGGYARFEHASMGCNYRGCLNFPGRWLADGETPVYAEPRISAPVMDRLAVGEWVNAVRYEQHIQPRRGVVTRAGGGVEVGDVLYLLWAEYDDEGGGTMRYWRRGGPIDVSTGGEDSPEIRYEDAGAESIDWVYVEREDGRRNGWLRDPMMPGVEDRIDECPVHDVSAPCRDLRSRAAPISVSYPTPQPFRDCGDCPFMVWIPGLSIAISQHEVTIGQWNACITDGGCPSGGSLLEGDARHPVVGISGGADVYLEWLSQRTGHRYRWLTFEEWSVAAFPGGRQQNYYWGNDAPGCARGARNGVAYGACGLNGPLPVGSFQPNAFGLYDVLGNVSELVLEDSQSMRFLGGSWHSSESELGGAVDQFSEAHDGGGLRVARER
;
A
#
# COMPACT_ATOMS: atom_id res chain seq x y z
N MET A 1 -47.14 -55.91 -43.84
CA MET A 1 -48.25 -56.25 -42.93
C MET A 1 -47.90 -55.70 -41.56
N HIS A 2 -48.62 -54.66 -41.10
CA HIS A 2 -48.62 -54.25 -39.69
C HIS A 2 -49.04 -55.47 -38.83
N VAL A 3 -48.62 -55.67 -37.58
CA VAL A 3 -49.05 -54.95 -36.37
C VAL A 3 -48.36 -55.63 -35.17
N ARG A 4 -47.86 -54.82 -34.23
CA ARG A 4 -47.75 -54.94 -32.75
C ARG A 4 -47.84 -56.32 -32.07
N LEU A 5 -46.97 -56.54 -31.08
CA LEU A 5 -47.28 -56.79 -29.65
C LEU A 5 -45.93 -56.72 -28.89
N ALA A 6 -45.63 -55.70 -28.07
CA ALA A 6 -45.99 -55.55 -26.64
C ALA A 6 -45.74 -56.82 -25.79
N LEU A 7 -45.15 -56.82 -24.59
CA LEU A 7 -44.35 -55.91 -23.77
C LEU A 7 -44.09 -56.73 -22.49
N ALA A 8 -42.86 -56.83 -21.98
CA ALA A 8 -42.62 -57.19 -20.57
C ALA A 8 -41.26 -56.66 -20.14
N ALA A 9 -41.27 -55.82 -19.10
CA ALA A 9 -40.12 -55.06 -18.62
C ALA A 9 -39.47 -55.73 -17.40
N ALA A 10 -38.14 -55.80 -17.39
CA ALA A 10 -37.31 -55.89 -16.19
C ALA A 10 -35.86 -55.47 -16.50
N LEU A 11 -35.45 -54.38 -15.84
CA LEU A 11 -34.19 -54.10 -15.13
C LEU A 11 -32.81 -54.59 -15.63
N VAL A 12 -31.83 -53.67 -15.50
CA VAL A 12 -30.37 -53.81 -15.23
C VAL A 12 -29.42 -53.26 -16.32
N LEU A 13 -28.82 -52.13 -15.90
CA LEU A 13 -27.53 -51.48 -16.15
C LEU A 13 -26.44 -52.09 -17.07
N LEU A 14 -25.71 -51.11 -17.66
CA LEU A 14 -24.32 -51.06 -18.12
C LEU A 14 -24.03 -51.16 -19.63
N VAL A 15 -23.81 -49.95 -20.16
CA VAL A 15 -22.76 -49.52 -21.10
C VAL A 15 -22.82 -50.06 -22.52
N SER A 16 -23.56 -49.31 -23.34
CA SER A 16 -23.32 -49.19 -24.77
C SER A 16 -23.30 -47.70 -25.10
N ALA A 17 -22.25 -47.24 -25.77
CA ALA A 17 -22.37 -46.66 -27.11
C ALA A 17 -21.13 -45.83 -27.45
N CYS A 18 -20.30 -46.40 -28.33
CA CYS A 18 -19.71 -45.57 -29.37
C CYS A 18 -20.79 -45.22 -30.40
N ALA A 19 -20.78 -43.95 -30.81
CA ALA A 19 -21.22 -43.40 -32.08
C ALA A 19 -22.73 -43.37 -32.40
N GLN A 20 -23.27 -42.16 -32.60
CA GLN A 20 -23.73 -41.64 -33.91
C GLN A 20 -24.19 -40.16 -33.76
N ILE A 21 -23.44 -39.18 -34.32
CA ILE A 21 -23.65 -38.52 -35.65
C ILE A 21 -24.88 -37.57 -35.62
N SER A 22 -24.84 -36.27 -35.92
CA SER A 22 -23.87 -35.37 -36.56
C SER A 22 -24.32 -33.92 -36.39
N GLY A 23 -23.40 -32.94 -36.41
CA GLY A 23 -23.76 -31.56 -36.76
C GLY A 23 -22.78 -30.48 -36.31
N ALA A 24 -21.78 -30.19 -37.16
CA ALA A 24 -21.04 -28.93 -37.30
C ALA A 24 -20.06 -28.51 -36.17
N LEU A 25 -18.75 -28.66 -36.43
CA LEU A 25 -17.81 -27.60 -36.84
C LEU A 25 -16.38 -28.20 -36.90
N GLY A 26 -15.56 -27.73 -37.85
CA GLY A 26 -14.26 -28.28 -38.24
C GLY A 26 -13.12 -28.02 -37.25
N PRO A 27 -11.86 -28.37 -37.60
CA PRO A 27 -10.74 -28.36 -36.67
C PRO A 27 -10.38 -26.93 -36.25
N ASP A 28 -10.16 -26.71 -34.95
CA ASP A 28 -9.56 -25.49 -34.41
C ASP A 28 -8.11 -25.38 -34.88
N GLU A 29 -7.93 -24.80 -36.06
CA GLU A 29 -6.80 -23.91 -36.33
C GLU A 29 -7.04 -22.63 -35.51
N GLY A 30 -6.33 -22.45 -34.39
CA GLY A 30 -6.48 -21.21 -33.65
C GLY A 30 -5.89 -21.24 -32.24
N ASN A 31 -4.57 -21.13 -32.16
CA ASN A 31 -3.80 -20.40 -31.14
C ASN A 31 -2.38 -20.97 -31.08
N ALA A 32 -1.67 -20.86 -32.21
CA ALA A 32 -0.25 -20.59 -32.09
C ALA A 32 -0.15 -19.20 -31.49
N ALA A 33 0.47 -19.06 -30.31
CA ALA A 33 1.04 -17.78 -29.92
C ALA A 33 1.80 -17.23 -31.15
N PRO A 34 1.67 -15.94 -31.49
CA PRO A 34 2.40 -15.40 -32.63
C PRO A 34 3.86 -15.80 -32.41
N GLN A 35 4.39 -16.65 -33.29
CA GLN A 35 5.80 -16.96 -33.27
C GLN A 35 6.48 -15.60 -33.38
N ALA A 36 7.26 -15.24 -32.37
CA ALA A 36 8.08 -14.04 -32.39
C ALA A 36 8.85 -14.11 -33.71
N GLN A 37 8.42 -13.29 -34.67
CA GLN A 37 9.02 -13.25 -35.97
C GLN A 37 10.39 -12.63 -35.73
N GLU A 38 11.40 -13.48 -35.62
CA GLU A 38 12.79 -13.05 -35.57
C GLU A 38 12.99 -12.14 -36.78
N ASN A 39 13.13 -10.84 -36.55
CA ASN A 39 13.65 -9.90 -37.54
C ASN A 39 15.07 -9.52 -37.15
N PRO A 40 16.06 -10.41 -37.39
CA PRO A 40 17.44 -9.99 -37.38
C PRO A 40 17.66 -9.13 -38.62
N THR A 41 17.91 -7.84 -38.39
CA THR A 41 18.47 -6.89 -39.38
C THR A 41 17.61 -6.63 -40.62
N ASP A 42 16.43 -6.00 -40.46
CA ASP A 42 15.87 -5.26 -41.60
C ASP A 42 16.94 -4.24 -42.06
N PRO A 43 17.42 -4.30 -43.32
CA PRO A 43 18.44 -3.38 -43.80
C PRO A 43 18.03 -1.90 -43.68
N ALA A 44 16.74 -1.61 -43.56
CA ALA A 44 16.23 -0.26 -43.31
C ALA A 44 16.57 0.27 -41.90
N LEU A 45 16.79 -0.61 -40.93
CA LEU A 45 17.20 -0.28 -39.56
C LEU A 45 18.72 -0.19 -39.38
N ALA A 46 19.49 -0.29 -40.48
CA ALA A 46 20.93 -0.13 -40.44
C ALA A 46 21.32 1.23 -39.81
N GLY A 47 22.08 1.17 -38.72
CA GLY A 47 22.53 2.35 -37.96
C GLY A 47 21.82 2.57 -36.62
N LEU A 48 20.76 1.82 -36.31
CA LEU A 48 20.20 1.75 -34.96
C LEU A 48 20.98 0.77 -34.08
N ASP A 49 21.07 1.07 -32.79
CA ASP A 49 21.54 0.11 -31.78
C ASP A 49 20.41 -0.90 -31.50
N ILE A 50 20.41 -2.01 -32.24
CA ILE A 50 19.40 -3.06 -32.12
C ILE A 50 19.83 -4.08 -31.08
N VAL A 51 18.96 -4.31 -30.10
CA VAL A 51 19.13 -5.29 -29.02
C VAL A 51 18.23 -6.51 -29.21
N GLU A 52 18.33 -7.48 -28.29
CA GLU A 52 17.61 -8.74 -28.35
C GLU A 52 16.09 -8.54 -28.52
N GLY A 53 15.48 -9.36 -29.40
CA GLY A 53 14.07 -9.25 -29.74
C GLY A 53 13.76 -8.19 -30.81
N GLY A 54 14.78 -7.55 -31.40
CA GLY A 54 14.59 -6.57 -32.48
C GLY A 54 14.22 -5.17 -31.98
N TYR A 55 14.48 -4.88 -30.71
CA TYR A 55 14.22 -3.57 -30.11
C TYR A 55 15.35 -2.59 -30.47
N ALA A 56 15.01 -1.32 -30.64
CA ALA A 56 15.97 -0.23 -30.71
C ALA A 56 16.25 0.31 -29.30
N ARG A 57 17.53 0.47 -28.96
CA ARG A 57 17.99 0.96 -27.66
C ARG A 57 18.21 2.47 -27.67
N PHE A 58 17.66 3.13 -26.65
CA PHE A 58 17.83 4.55 -26.39
C PHE A 58 18.38 4.74 -24.99
N GLU A 59 19.57 5.34 -24.88
CA GLU A 59 20.07 5.84 -23.60
C GLU A 59 19.58 7.27 -23.39
N HIS A 60 18.91 7.54 -22.28
CA HIS A 60 18.46 8.90 -21.97
C HIS A 60 19.32 9.51 -20.87
N ALA A 61 19.77 10.75 -21.12
CA ALA A 61 20.46 11.54 -20.08
C ALA A 61 19.46 12.16 -19.08
N SER A 62 18.19 12.30 -19.49
CA SER A 62 17.06 12.79 -18.70
C SER A 62 15.78 12.49 -19.47
N MET A 63 14.82 11.76 -18.91
CA MET A 63 13.46 11.75 -19.43
C MET A 63 12.53 12.50 -18.49
N GLY A 64 11.90 13.53 -19.05
CA GLY A 64 10.63 14.06 -18.57
C GLY A 64 9.50 13.07 -18.86
N CYS A 65 8.40 13.27 -18.14
CA CYS A 65 7.33 12.30 -17.94
C CYS A 65 6.72 11.76 -19.24
N ASN A 66 6.43 10.45 -19.27
CA ASN A 66 5.41 9.89 -20.13
C ASN A 66 4.16 9.55 -19.30
N TYR A 67 3.00 9.50 -19.96
CA TYR A 67 1.61 9.38 -19.46
C TYR A 67 1.31 8.39 -18.30
N ARG A 68 2.26 7.59 -17.82
CA ARG A 68 2.11 6.61 -16.72
C ARG A 68 2.77 6.98 -15.39
N GLY A 69 3.22 8.23 -15.24
CA GLY A 69 3.84 8.72 -14.01
C GLY A 69 5.32 9.00 -14.21
N CYS A 70 5.80 10.06 -13.57
CA CYS A 70 7.18 10.50 -13.71
C CYS A 70 8.10 9.53 -12.97
N LEU A 71 8.98 8.83 -13.69
CA LEU A 71 10.16 8.23 -13.06
C LEU A 71 11.13 9.36 -12.78
N ASN A 72 11.12 9.86 -11.53
CA ASN A 72 12.09 10.85 -11.07
C ASN A 72 13.50 10.21 -11.12
N PHE A 73 14.22 10.55 -12.19
CA PHE A 73 15.58 10.11 -12.45
C PHE A 73 16.47 11.34 -12.69
N PRO A 74 17.70 11.40 -12.13
CA PRO A 74 18.36 10.44 -11.24
C PRO A 74 17.96 10.62 -9.76
N GLY A 75 18.17 9.59 -8.93
CA GLY A 75 17.94 9.73 -7.48
C GLY A 75 17.85 8.44 -6.68
N ARG A 76 17.60 8.61 -5.38
CA ARG A 76 17.37 7.51 -4.44
C ARG A 76 15.94 6.97 -4.59
N TRP A 77 15.85 5.67 -4.81
CA TRP A 77 14.60 4.92 -4.92
C TRP A 77 14.48 3.91 -3.77
N LEU A 78 13.25 3.59 -3.40
CA LEU A 78 12.92 2.59 -2.38
C LEU A 78 12.10 1.47 -3.03
N ALA A 79 12.61 0.24 -2.95
CA ALA A 79 11.89 -0.93 -3.44
C ALA A 79 10.62 -1.15 -2.60
N ASP A 80 9.47 -1.24 -3.26
CA ASP A 80 8.16 -1.41 -2.62
C ASP A 80 7.62 -2.84 -2.71
N GLY A 81 8.33 -3.68 -3.45
CA GLY A 81 8.10 -5.10 -3.61
C GLY A 81 9.42 -5.82 -3.82
N GLU A 82 9.39 -7.15 -3.86
CA GLU A 82 10.56 -7.91 -4.28
C GLU A 82 10.84 -7.71 -5.78
N THR A 83 11.80 -6.85 -6.10
CA THR A 83 12.11 -6.50 -7.50
C THR A 83 13.28 -7.34 -8.03
N PRO A 84 13.14 -8.05 -9.16
CA PRO A 84 14.26 -8.74 -9.79
C PRO A 84 15.37 -7.79 -10.25
N VAL A 85 16.63 -8.17 -10.00
CA VAL A 85 17.83 -7.46 -10.47
C VAL A 85 18.52 -8.29 -11.54
N TYR A 86 18.64 -7.71 -12.74
CA TYR A 86 19.19 -8.35 -13.92
C TYR A 86 20.65 -7.95 -14.16
N ALA A 87 21.42 -8.85 -14.77
CA ALA A 87 22.82 -8.60 -15.15
C ALA A 87 22.97 -7.52 -16.22
N GLU A 88 22.02 -7.52 -17.15
CA GLU A 88 22.05 -6.77 -18.38
C GLU A 88 20.61 -6.33 -18.70
N PRO A 89 20.42 -5.20 -19.38
CA PRO A 89 19.10 -4.74 -19.77
C PRO A 89 18.66 -5.52 -21.01
N ARG A 90 18.29 -6.78 -20.87
CA ARG A 90 17.77 -7.58 -21.99
C ARG A 90 16.74 -8.57 -21.52
N ILE A 91 15.80 -8.91 -22.41
CA ILE A 91 14.63 -9.74 -22.09
C ILE A 91 15.02 -11.11 -21.56
N SER A 92 16.07 -11.73 -22.11
CA SER A 92 16.54 -13.06 -21.69
C SER A 92 17.50 -13.05 -20.50
N ALA A 93 17.87 -11.88 -19.95
CA ALA A 93 18.87 -11.80 -18.90
C ALA A 93 18.44 -12.63 -17.67
N PRO A 94 19.36 -13.40 -17.07
CA PRO A 94 19.06 -14.07 -15.82
C PRO A 94 18.90 -13.05 -14.69
N VAL A 95 17.94 -13.32 -13.81
CA VAL A 95 17.83 -12.64 -12.52
C VAL A 95 19.03 -13.06 -11.68
N MET A 96 19.87 -12.12 -11.29
CA MET A 96 21.06 -12.38 -10.47
C MET A 96 20.81 -12.18 -8.98
N ASP A 97 19.87 -11.31 -8.63
CA ASP A 97 19.49 -11.02 -7.25
C ASP A 97 18.06 -10.44 -7.22
N ARG A 98 17.55 -10.14 -6.03
CA ARG A 98 16.31 -9.39 -5.81
C ARG A 98 16.54 -8.27 -4.81
N LEU A 99 15.90 -7.12 -5.06
CA LEU A 99 15.75 -6.08 -4.06
C LEU A 99 14.71 -6.55 -3.04
N ALA A 100 15.03 -6.41 -1.76
CA ALA A 100 14.04 -6.65 -0.71
C ALA A 100 13.06 -5.47 -0.62
N VAL A 101 11.86 -5.73 -0.09
CA VAL A 101 10.93 -4.67 0.25
C VAL A 101 11.58 -3.72 1.26
N GLY A 102 11.53 -2.41 0.99
CA GLY A 102 12.17 -1.37 1.80
C GLY A 102 13.66 -1.18 1.53
N GLU A 103 14.20 -1.79 0.47
CA GLU A 103 15.60 -1.65 0.14
C GLU A 103 15.89 -0.40 -0.71
N TRP A 104 16.96 0.31 -0.36
CA TRP A 104 17.38 1.53 -1.06
C TRP A 104 18.34 1.25 -2.18
N VAL A 105 18.08 1.92 -3.29
CA VAL A 105 18.95 1.91 -4.45
C VAL A 105 19.09 3.31 -5.04
N ASN A 106 20.22 3.58 -5.67
CA ASN A 106 20.46 4.82 -6.39
C ASN A 106 20.28 4.56 -7.88
N ALA A 107 19.25 5.17 -8.49
CA ALA A 107 19.02 5.10 -9.91
C ALA A 107 19.98 6.05 -10.64
N VAL A 108 20.91 5.47 -11.42
CA VAL A 108 22.01 6.22 -12.05
C VAL A 108 22.05 6.11 -13.58
N ARG A 109 21.30 5.18 -14.18
CA ARG A 109 21.13 5.10 -15.63
C ARG A 109 19.73 4.67 -16.02
N TYR A 110 19.23 5.18 -17.13
CA TYR A 110 17.98 4.75 -17.75
C TYR A 110 18.19 4.41 -19.23
N GLU A 111 17.60 3.30 -19.65
CA GLU A 111 17.56 2.85 -21.03
C GLU A 111 16.14 2.47 -21.42
N GLN A 112 15.71 2.86 -22.61
CA GLN A 112 14.44 2.44 -23.17
C GLN A 112 14.68 1.58 -24.40
N HIS A 113 14.04 0.41 -24.42
CA HIS A 113 14.14 -0.55 -25.50
C HIS A 113 12.79 -0.59 -26.19
N ILE A 114 12.71 -0.17 -27.46
CA ILE A 114 11.43 -0.02 -28.18
C ILE A 114 11.39 -0.91 -29.41
N GLN A 115 10.34 -1.71 -29.56
CA GLN A 115 10.10 -2.49 -30.76
C GLN A 115 9.60 -1.57 -31.88
N PRO A 116 10.37 -1.34 -32.95
CA PRO A 116 9.98 -0.36 -33.95
C PRO A 116 8.77 -0.85 -34.74
N ARG A 117 7.74 0.01 -34.86
CA ARG A 117 6.54 -0.32 -35.63
C ARG A 117 6.70 0.11 -37.09
N ARG A 118 6.71 -0.85 -38.01
CA ARG A 118 6.83 -0.57 -39.45
C ARG A 118 5.54 0.05 -40.00
N GLY A 119 5.69 1.15 -40.74
CA GLY A 119 4.64 1.86 -41.43
C GLY A 119 5.05 2.29 -42.83
N VAL A 120 4.06 2.43 -43.71
CA VAL A 120 4.25 2.91 -45.08
C VAL A 120 3.46 4.20 -45.26
N VAL A 121 4.11 5.25 -45.74
CA VAL A 121 3.48 6.54 -46.01
C VAL A 121 2.52 6.39 -47.20
N THR A 122 1.25 6.66 -46.96
CA THR A 122 0.17 6.64 -47.97
C THR A 122 -0.20 8.04 -48.45
N ARG A 123 0.12 9.08 -47.67
CA ARG A 123 -0.02 10.50 -48.05
C ARG A 123 1.23 11.27 -47.63
N ALA A 124 1.84 11.99 -48.57
CA ALA A 124 3.00 12.85 -48.29
C ALA A 124 2.63 14.01 -47.36
N GLY A 125 3.62 14.47 -46.61
CA GLY A 125 3.46 15.49 -45.57
C GLY A 125 4.62 15.44 -44.59
N GLY A 126 4.87 16.51 -43.84
CA GLY A 126 5.92 16.51 -42.81
C GLY A 126 7.33 16.07 -43.25
N GLY A 127 7.70 16.30 -44.52
CA GLY A 127 9.04 15.94 -45.05
C GLY A 127 9.23 14.48 -45.45
N VAL A 128 8.15 13.71 -45.56
CA VAL A 128 8.15 12.32 -46.08
C VAL A 128 7.30 12.18 -47.34
N GLU A 129 7.69 11.25 -48.20
CA GLU A 129 7.08 11.01 -49.51
C GLU A 129 6.19 9.76 -49.50
N VAL A 130 5.22 9.70 -50.41
CA VAL A 130 4.37 8.50 -50.57
C VAL A 130 5.25 7.30 -50.94
N GLY A 131 5.09 6.21 -50.19
CA GLY A 131 5.88 4.99 -50.34
C GLY A 131 7.11 4.91 -49.43
N ASP A 132 7.45 5.98 -48.71
CA ASP A 132 8.48 5.92 -47.66
C ASP A 132 8.10 4.84 -46.63
N VAL A 133 9.08 4.02 -46.25
CA VAL A 133 8.96 3.04 -45.17
C VAL A 133 9.59 3.63 -43.91
N LEU A 134 8.78 3.78 -42.89
CA LEU A 134 9.14 4.39 -41.61
C LEU A 134 8.98 3.37 -40.48
N TYR A 135 9.80 3.51 -39.44
CA TYR A 135 9.66 2.74 -38.21
C TYR A 135 9.40 3.70 -37.06
N LEU A 136 8.20 3.67 -36.50
CA LEU A 136 7.85 4.50 -35.36
C LEU A 136 8.70 4.06 -34.17
N LEU A 137 9.48 4.99 -33.63
CA LEU A 137 10.31 4.78 -32.45
C LEU A 137 9.57 5.25 -31.21
N TRP A 138 9.07 6.48 -31.19
CA TRP A 138 8.24 6.98 -30.09
C TRP A 138 7.39 8.18 -30.54
N ALA A 139 6.41 8.52 -29.71
CA ALA A 139 5.42 9.56 -29.97
C ALA A 139 5.33 10.51 -28.76
N GLU A 140 5.42 11.81 -29.01
CA GLU A 140 5.04 12.84 -28.05
C GLU A 140 3.71 13.45 -28.49
N TYR A 141 2.78 13.61 -27.55
CA TYR A 141 1.52 14.31 -27.79
C TYR A 141 1.43 15.51 -26.88
N ASP A 142 0.91 16.61 -27.40
CA ASP A 142 0.48 17.75 -26.62
C ASP A 142 -0.98 17.62 -26.17
N ASP A 143 -1.38 18.46 -25.21
CA ASP A 143 -2.73 18.47 -24.65
C ASP A 143 -3.81 18.91 -25.67
N GLU A 144 -3.41 19.49 -26.79
CA GLU A 144 -4.29 20.00 -27.85
C GLU A 144 -4.51 18.96 -28.97
N GLY A 145 -3.92 17.76 -28.84
CA GLY A 145 -4.05 16.66 -29.80
C GLY A 145 -3.08 16.74 -30.99
N GLY A 146 -2.16 17.72 -30.99
CA GLY A 146 -0.97 17.74 -31.81
C GLY A 146 0.12 16.86 -31.22
N GLY A 147 1.16 16.56 -31.99
CA GLY A 147 2.26 15.74 -31.51
C GLY A 147 3.46 15.71 -32.43
N THR A 148 4.60 15.28 -31.91
CA THR A 148 5.80 14.98 -32.70
C THR A 148 6.10 13.50 -32.59
N MET A 149 6.15 12.83 -33.74
CA MET A 149 6.48 11.42 -33.84
C MET A 149 7.91 11.28 -34.33
N ARG A 150 8.74 10.53 -33.61
CA ARG A 150 10.08 10.18 -34.07
C ARG A 150 10.05 8.86 -34.82
N TYR A 151 10.48 8.90 -36.08
CA TYR A 151 10.61 7.73 -36.94
C TYR A 151 12.07 7.46 -37.29
N TRP A 152 12.38 6.21 -37.63
CA TRP A 152 13.57 5.86 -38.38
C TRP A 152 13.23 5.62 -39.85
N ARG A 153 14.05 6.15 -40.76
CA ARG A 153 14.04 5.78 -42.18
C ARG A 153 15.46 5.50 -42.65
N ARG A 154 15.60 4.90 -43.84
CA ARG A 154 16.91 4.69 -44.47
C ARG A 154 17.64 6.04 -44.57
N GLY A 155 18.72 6.19 -43.80
CA GLY A 155 19.50 7.44 -43.72
C GLY A 155 19.47 8.15 -42.36
N GLY A 156 18.64 7.70 -41.41
CA GLY A 156 18.66 8.18 -40.03
C GLY A 156 17.29 8.51 -39.44
N PRO A 157 17.26 9.06 -38.21
CA PRO A 157 16.04 9.44 -37.54
C PRO A 157 15.44 10.71 -38.18
N ILE A 158 14.11 10.78 -38.18
CA ILE A 158 13.35 11.96 -38.59
C ILE A 158 12.26 12.24 -37.57
N ASP A 159 11.95 13.51 -37.37
CA ASP A 159 10.81 13.96 -36.59
C ASP A 159 9.71 14.42 -37.53
N VAL A 160 8.50 13.94 -37.30
CA VAL A 160 7.33 14.25 -38.12
C VAL A 160 6.26 14.80 -37.20
N SER A 161 5.90 16.07 -37.40
CA SER A 161 4.76 16.69 -36.72
C SER A 161 3.45 16.08 -37.21
N THR A 162 2.54 15.83 -36.29
CA THR A 162 1.21 15.25 -36.53
C THR A 162 0.12 16.16 -35.97
N GLY A 163 -1.04 16.22 -36.63
CA GLY A 163 -2.23 16.94 -36.15
C GLY A 163 -2.70 18.11 -37.03
N GLY A 164 -1.97 18.46 -38.10
CA GLY A 164 -2.36 19.49 -39.08
C GLY A 164 -2.74 18.95 -40.46
N GLU A 165 -3.27 19.81 -41.34
CA GLU A 165 -3.66 19.47 -42.73
C GLU A 165 -2.49 18.86 -43.54
N ASP A 166 -1.26 19.32 -43.28
CA ASP A 166 -0.02 18.89 -43.93
C ASP A 166 0.62 17.63 -43.29
N SER A 167 -0.04 16.97 -42.35
CA SER A 167 0.49 15.75 -41.72
C SER A 167 0.50 14.58 -42.71
N PRO A 168 1.52 13.72 -42.71
CA PRO A 168 1.48 12.52 -43.54
C PRO A 168 0.44 11.53 -43.04
N GLU A 169 -0.04 10.65 -43.92
CA GLU A 169 -0.84 9.48 -43.55
C GLU A 169 0.04 8.24 -43.63
N ILE A 170 0.05 7.43 -42.57
CA ILE A 170 0.94 6.27 -42.44
C ILE A 170 0.09 5.04 -42.12
N ARG A 171 0.18 4.03 -42.97
CA ARG A 171 -0.45 2.72 -42.73
C ARG A 171 0.55 1.79 -42.05
N TYR A 172 0.25 1.36 -40.84
CA TYR A 172 1.07 0.43 -40.07
C TYR A 172 0.66 -1.03 -40.27
N GLU A 173 1.60 -1.95 -40.12
CA GLU A 173 1.41 -3.39 -40.37
C GLU A 173 0.86 -4.17 -39.15
N ASP A 174 0.17 -3.50 -38.23
CA ASP A 174 -0.46 -4.10 -37.04
C ASP A 174 0.47 -4.94 -36.14
N ALA A 175 1.35 -4.22 -35.44
CA ALA A 175 1.74 -4.51 -34.07
C ALA A 175 1.92 -3.15 -33.39
N GLY A 176 1.42 -2.95 -32.17
CA GLY A 176 1.70 -1.71 -31.42
C GLY A 176 3.21 -1.53 -31.22
N ALA A 177 3.68 -0.30 -31.00
CA ALA A 177 5.04 -0.13 -30.49
C ALA A 177 5.05 -0.59 -29.03
N GLU A 178 5.82 -1.63 -28.71
CA GLU A 178 6.07 -2.06 -27.33
C GLU A 178 7.37 -1.43 -26.83
N SER A 179 7.36 -0.90 -25.62
CA SER A 179 8.54 -0.36 -24.94
C SER A 179 8.82 -1.13 -23.66
N ILE A 180 10.10 -1.37 -23.39
CA ILE A 180 10.60 -1.92 -22.13
C ILE A 180 11.54 -0.88 -21.54
N ASP A 181 11.26 -0.50 -20.29
CA ASP A 181 12.08 0.45 -19.56
C ASP A 181 13.10 -0.30 -18.71
N TRP A 182 14.32 0.21 -18.67
CA TRP A 182 15.42 -0.37 -17.91
C TRP A 182 16.10 0.70 -17.06
N VAL A 183 16.29 0.43 -15.78
CA VAL A 183 17.03 1.33 -14.89
C VAL A 183 18.19 0.60 -14.26
N TYR A 184 19.39 1.15 -14.42
CA TYR A 184 20.54 0.66 -13.69
C TYR A 184 20.56 1.31 -12.31
N VAL A 185 20.64 0.45 -11.30
CA VAL A 185 20.64 0.86 -9.91
C VAL A 185 21.90 0.41 -9.18
N GLU A 186 22.43 1.30 -8.35
CA GLU A 186 23.52 1.03 -7.43
C GLU A 186 22.98 0.80 -6.02
N ARG A 187 23.43 -0.25 -5.34
CA ARG A 187 22.95 -0.59 -4.00
C ARG A 187 23.83 0.06 -2.94
N GLU A 188 23.20 0.66 -1.93
CA GLU A 188 23.92 1.41 -0.89
C GLU A 188 24.75 0.50 0.03
N ASP A 189 24.31 -0.74 0.20
CA ASP A 189 24.92 -1.74 1.06
C ASP A 189 26.10 -2.49 0.38
N GLY A 190 26.46 -2.09 -0.84
CA GLY A 190 27.54 -2.70 -1.61
C GLY A 190 27.22 -4.07 -2.20
N ARG A 191 25.95 -4.50 -2.16
CA ARG A 191 25.49 -5.69 -2.91
C ARG A 191 25.58 -5.45 -4.42
N ARG A 192 25.29 -6.51 -5.19
CA ARG A 192 25.39 -6.46 -6.65
C ARG A 192 24.42 -5.43 -7.25
N ASN A 193 24.99 -4.42 -7.91
CA ASN A 193 24.30 -3.50 -8.79
C ASN A 193 23.74 -4.23 -10.01
N GLY A 194 22.73 -3.66 -10.66
CA GLY A 194 22.16 -4.28 -11.85
C GLY A 194 21.00 -3.48 -12.42
N TRP A 195 20.31 -4.13 -13.36
CA TRP A 195 19.22 -3.54 -14.12
C TRP A 195 17.87 -3.96 -13.56
N LEU A 196 16.94 -3.02 -13.52
CA LEU A 196 15.54 -3.24 -13.19
C LEU A 196 14.73 -3.13 -14.47
N ARG A 197 13.81 -4.07 -14.69
CA ARG A 197 12.93 -4.09 -15.85
C ARG A 197 11.59 -3.46 -15.50
N ASP A 198 11.10 -2.61 -16.38
CA ASP A 198 9.84 -1.86 -16.30
C ASP A 198 9.61 -1.28 -14.89
N PRO A 199 10.61 -0.59 -14.30
CA PRO A 199 10.50 -0.15 -12.93
C PRO A 199 9.42 0.92 -12.81
N MET A 200 8.46 0.73 -11.89
CA MET A 200 7.44 1.72 -11.53
C MET A 200 7.75 2.35 -10.17
N MET A 201 8.98 2.82 -9.96
CA MET A 201 9.38 3.37 -8.67
C MET A 201 9.37 4.91 -8.70
N PRO A 202 8.46 5.57 -7.96
CA PRO A 202 8.53 7.01 -7.76
C PRO A 202 9.75 7.37 -6.88
N GLY A 203 10.14 8.65 -6.94
CA GLY A 203 11.13 9.19 -6.01
C GLY A 203 10.61 9.13 -4.57
N VAL A 204 11.51 8.86 -3.63
CA VAL A 204 11.21 8.70 -2.19
C VAL A 204 10.47 9.88 -1.55
N GLU A 205 10.73 11.09 -2.05
CA GLU A 205 10.18 12.33 -1.51
C GLU A 205 8.65 12.41 -1.71
N ASP A 206 8.12 11.80 -2.77
CA ASP A 206 6.68 11.74 -3.04
C ASP A 206 5.97 10.70 -2.14
N ARG A 207 6.71 9.72 -1.59
CA ARG A 207 6.17 8.56 -0.86
C ARG A 207 6.05 8.75 0.66
N ILE A 208 6.74 9.72 1.27
CA ILE A 208 6.63 9.95 2.73
C ILE A 208 5.23 10.48 3.08
N ASP A 209 4.69 11.39 2.26
CA ASP A 209 3.33 11.92 2.42
C ASP A 209 2.26 10.84 2.18
N GLU A 210 2.61 9.77 1.45
CA GLU A 210 1.72 8.64 1.20
C GLU A 210 1.64 7.64 2.35
N CYS A 211 2.53 7.68 3.35
CA CYS A 211 2.55 6.72 4.46
C CYS A 211 1.55 7.09 5.57
N PRO A 212 0.31 6.54 5.59
CA PRO A 212 -0.71 6.93 6.54
C PRO A 212 -0.28 6.61 7.98
N VAL A 213 -0.81 7.35 8.95
CA VAL A 213 -0.39 7.28 10.38
C VAL A 213 -0.41 5.86 10.97
N HIS A 214 -1.17 4.92 10.42
CA HIS A 214 -1.33 3.55 10.92
C HIS A 214 -0.68 2.49 10.01
N ASP A 215 -0.12 2.87 8.85
CA ASP A 215 0.63 1.93 8.01
C ASP A 215 1.99 1.66 8.66
N VAL A 216 2.16 0.43 9.13
CA VAL A 216 3.38 -0.04 9.79
C VAL A 216 4.18 -1.01 8.92
N SER A 217 3.92 -1.01 7.61
CA SER A 217 4.68 -1.78 6.63
C SER A 217 6.17 -1.45 6.68
N ALA A 218 7.02 -2.42 6.31
CA ALA A 218 8.46 -2.23 6.28
C ALA A 218 8.90 -0.97 5.47
N PRO A 219 8.32 -0.66 4.28
CA PRO A 219 8.63 0.57 3.56
C PRO A 219 8.33 1.84 4.37
N CYS A 220 7.14 1.96 4.95
CA CYS A 220 6.79 3.16 5.72
C CYS A 220 7.61 3.29 7.01
N ARG A 221 8.00 2.16 7.62
CA ARG A 221 8.88 2.18 8.79
C ARG A 221 10.30 2.62 8.45
N ASP A 222 10.83 2.16 7.33
CA ASP A 222 12.15 2.59 6.89
C ASP A 222 12.16 4.08 6.50
N LEU A 223 11.16 4.55 5.74
CA LEU A 223 11.01 5.95 5.39
C LEU A 223 10.99 6.86 6.64
N ARG A 224 10.17 6.52 7.64
CA ARG A 224 10.10 7.26 8.92
C ARG A 224 11.38 7.18 9.74
N SER A 225 12.15 6.10 9.62
CA SER A 225 13.43 5.96 10.34
C SER A 225 14.45 7.04 9.96
N ARG A 226 14.31 7.59 8.74
CA ARG A 226 15.18 8.63 8.17
C ARG A 226 14.63 10.05 8.34
N ALA A 227 13.39 10.19 8.80
CA ALA A 227 12.81 11.49 9.08
C ALA A 227 13.58 12.21 10.19
N ALA A 228 13.67 13.54 10.07
CA ALA A 228 14.28 14.35 11.11
C ALA A 228 13.54 14.14 12.44
N PRO A 229 14.26 13.98 13.57
CA PRO A 229 13.63 13.83 14.88
C PRO A 229 12.70 15.01 15.15
N ILE A 230 11.46 14.72 15.55
CA ILE A 230 10.53 15.79 15.82
C ILE A 230 10.89 16.45 17.15
N SER A 231 11.24 17.74 17.12
CA SER A 231 11.27 18.58 18.32
C SER A 231 9.90 19.21 18.50
N VAL A 232 8.94 18.46 19.06
CA VAL A 232 7.68 19.06 19.49
C VAL A 232 7.70 19.40 20.96
N SER A 233 7.45 20.68 21.23
CA SER A 233 7.09 21.18 22.55
C SER A 233 5.66 21.68 22.46
N TYR A 234 4.69 20.81 22.77
CA TYR A 234 3.36 21.27 23.13
C TYR A 234 3.32 21.60 24.62
N PRO A 235 2.62 22.66 25.06
CA PRO A 235 2.33 22.80 26.47
C PRO A 235 1.57 21.55 26.91
N THR A 236 2.11 20.81 27.89
CA THR A 236 1.46 19.60 28.40
C THR A 236 0.06 19.97 28.87
N PRO A 237 -1.00 19.43 28.24
CA PRO A 237 -2.37 19.71 28.65
C PRO A 237 -2.54 19.36 30.14
N GLN A 238 -3.20 20.24 30.89
CA GLN A 238 -3.50 19.97 32.29
C GLN A 238 -4.62 18.92 32.37
N PRO A 239 -4.40 17.77 33.03
CA PRO A 239 -5.42 16.74 33.15
C PRO A 239 -6.55 17.21 34.09
N PHE A 240 -7.79 16.84 33.77
CA PHE A 240 -8.98 17.11 34.58
C PHE A 240 -9.84 15.84 34.71
N ARG A 241 -10.85 15.87 35.56
CA ARG A 241 -11.87 14.81 35.64
C ARG A 241 -13.23 15.43 35.98
N ASP A 242 -14.29 14.91 35.38
CA ASP A 242 -15.65 15.42 35.61
C ASP A 242 -16.29 14.89 36.89
N CYS A 243 -15.80 13.76 37.42
CA CYS A 243 -16.27 13.17 38.68
C CYS A 243 -15.16 12.38 39.40
N GLY A 244 -15.43 11.89 40.61
CA GLY A 244 -14.46 11.14 41.43
C GLY A 244 -13.95 9.86 40.78
N ASP A 245 -14.85 9.10 40.15
CA ASP A 245 -14.57 7.80 39.52
C ASP A 245 -14.43 7.89 37.99
N CYS A 246 -14.43 9.11 37.44
CA CYS A 246 -14.32 9.36 36.02
C CYS A 246 -12.85 9.27 35.57
N PRO A 247 -12.59 8.92 34.29
CA PRO A 247 -11.26 9.02 33.73
C PRO A 247 -10.67 10.42 33.84
N PHE A 248 -9.35 10.49 34.06
CA PHE A 248 -8.62 11.72 33.80
C PHE A 248 -8.66 11.99 32.30
N MET A 249 -8.92 13.24 31.93
CA MET A 249 -9.11 13.71 30.57
C MET A 249 -8.06 14.78 30.26
N VAL A 250 -7.61 14.85 29.01
CA VAL A 250 -6.72 15.90 28.51
C VAL A 250 -7.30 16.52 27.23
N TRP A 251 -7.31 17.85 27.14
CA TRP A 251 -7.72 18.56 25.93
C TRP A 251 -6.66 18.38 24.85
N ILE A 252 -7.08 17.95 23.65
CA ILE A 252 -6.15 17.67 22.55
C ILE A 252 -6.01 18.92 21.66
N PRO A 253 -4.83 19.52 21.55
CA PRO A 253 -4.58 20.63 20.63
C PRO A 253 -4.96 20.24 19.18
N GLY A 254 -5.70 21.12 18.51
CA GLY A 254 -6.17 20.89 17.14
C GLY A 254 -7.49 20.11 17.04
N LEU A 255 -7.98 19.53 18.13
CA LEU A 255 -9.31 18.90 18.20
C LEU A 255 -10.23 19.67 19.15
N SER A 256 -11.54 19.55 18.98
CA SER A 256 -12.55 20.11 19.88
C SER A 256 -12.98 19.14 20.99
N ILE A 257 -12.13 18.17 21.31
CA ILE A 257 -12.41 17.10 22.29
C ILE A 257 -11.31 16.99 23.34
N ALA A 258 -11.69 16.42 24.48
CA ALA A 258 -10.76 15.86 25.44
C ALA A 258 -10.75 14.33 25.30
N ILE A 259 -9.58 13.72 25.50
CA ILE A 259 -9.40 12.27 25.43
C ILE A 259 -8.96 11.78 26.80
N SER A 260 -9.42 10.59 27.22
CA SER A 260 -8.95 10.02 28.47
C SER A 260 -7.45 9.81 28.43
N GLN A 261 -6.77 10.25 29.50
CA GLN A 261 -5.31 10.24 29.63
C GLN A 261 -4.73 8.82 29.54
N HIS A 262 -5.50 7.86 30.00
CA HIS A 262 -5.21 6.43 29.98
C HIS A 262 -6.39 5.71 29.32
N GLU A 263 -6.18 4.44 29.01
CA GLU A 263 -7.26 3.50 28.75
C GLU A 263 -8.19 3.42 29.96
N VAL A 264 -9.47 3.14 29.72
CA VAL A 264 -10.47 2.95 30.77
C VAL A 264 -10.05 1.79 31.64
N THR A 265 -9.99 2.02 32.94
CA THR A 265 -9.51 1.03 33.90
C THR A 265 -10.63 0.14 34.43
N ILE A 266 -10.27 -1.03 34.95
CA ILE A 266 -11.17 -1.92 35.69
C ILE A 266 -11.90 -1.17 36.79
N GLY A 267 -11.22 -0.28 37.55
CA GLY A 267 -11.85 0.50 38.61
C GLY A 267 -12.95 1.44 38.10
N GLN A 268 -12.69 2.13 36.99
CA GLN A 268 -13.68 3.03 36.36
C GLN A 268 -14.85 2.26 35.77
N TRP A 269 -14.61 1.10 35.16
CA TRP A 269 -15.67 0.23 34.66
C TRP A 269 -16.53 -0.34 35.80
N ASN A 270 -15.90 -0.78 36.89
CA ASN A 270 -16.58 -1.30 38.08
C ASN A 270 -17.47 -0.23 38.76
N ALA A 271 -17.13 1.06 38.65
CA ALA A 271 -18.02 2.14 39.10
C ALA A 271 -19.33 2.16 38.30
N CYS A 272 -19.27 1.98 36.98
CA CYS A 272 -20.44 1.86 36.12
C CYS A 272 -21.30 0.63 36.47
N ILE A 273 -20.67 -0.51 36.79
CA ILE A 273 -21.38 -1.71 37.27
C ILE A 273 -22.06 -1.43 38.62
N THR A 274 -21.35 -0.79 39.55
CA THR A 274 -21.85 -0.49 40.90
C THR A 274 -23.08 0.41 40.87
N ASP A 275 -23.12 1.36 39.94
CA ASP A 275 -24.27 2.24 39.72
C ASP A 275 -25.42 1.59 38.93
N GLY A 276 -25.24 0.34 38.48
CA GLY A 276 -26.21 -0.38 37.66
C GLY A 276 -26.31 0.11 36.21
N GLY A 277 -25.33 0.89 35.74
CA GLY A 277 -25.27 1.37 34.36
C GLY A 277 -24.75 0.31 33.40
N CYS A 278 -23.67 -0.40 33.77
CA CYS A 278 -23.02 -1.39 32.91
C CYS A 278 -23.46 -2.82 33.25
N PRO A 279 -23.53 -3.74 32.26
CA PRO A 279 -23.88 -5.13 32.52
C PRO A 279 -22.87 -5.80 33.46
N SER A 280 -23.39 -6.40 34.53
CA SER A 280 -22.62 -7.24 35.45
C SER A 280 -22.50 -8.64 34.85
N GLY A 281 -21.52 -8.86 33.98
CA GLY A 281 -21.19 -10.19 33.43
C GLY A 281 -20.59 -11.16 34.46
N GLY A 282 -21.13 -11.18 35.69
CA GLY A 282 -20.69 -12.02 36.81
C GLY A 282 -19.44 -11.49 37.50
N SER A 283 -19.59 -10.88 38.68
CA SER A 283 -18.53 -10.27 39.50
C SER A 283 -18.00 -8.93 38.97
N LEU A 284 -17.47 -8.12 39.90
CA LEU A 284 -16.53 -7.05 39.55
C LEU A 284 -15.47 -7.68 38.64
N LEU A 285 -15.03 -6.98 37.60
CA LEU A 285 -13.92 -7.48 36.80
C LEU A 285 -12.75 -7.77 37.74
N GLU A 286 -12.38 -9.04 37.86
CA GLU A 286 -11.37 -9.49 38.81
C GLU A 286 -10.00 -9.03 38.32
N GLY A 287 -9.30 -8.24 39.14
CA GLY A 287 -8.04 -7.65 38.76
C GLY A 287 -7.74 -6.40 39.58
N ASP A 288 -6.54 -5.88 39.44
CA ASP A 288 -6.17 -4.60 40.05
C ASP A 288 -6.89 -3.47 39.31
N ALA A 289 -7.56 -2.59 40.07
CA ALA A 289 -8.37 -1.48 39.59
C ALA A 289 -7.62 -0.51 38.66
N ARG A 290 -6.28 -0.52 38.65
CA ARG A 290 -5.42 0.27 37.76
C ARG A 290 -5.15 -0.37 36.41
N HIS A 291 -5.50 -1.64 36.20
CA HIS A 291 -5.34 -2.27 34.89
C HIS A 291 -6.41 -1.78 33.91
N PRO A 292 -6.10 -1.72 32.62
CA PRO A 292 -7.09 -1.42 31.59
C PRO A 292 -8.16 -2.50 31.55
N VAL A 293 -9.38 -2.09 31.23
CA VAL A 293 -10.47 -3.01 30.93
C VAL A 293 -10.24 -3.62 29.54
N VAL A 294 -10.48 -4.93 29.40
CA VAL A 294 -10.30 -5.66 28.13
C VAL A 294 -11.52 -6.53 27.82
N GLY A 295 -11.69 -6.95 26.56
CA GLY A 295 -12.78 -7.85 26.15
C GLY A 295 -14.17 -7.19 26.16
N ILE A 296 -14.22 -5.89 25.87
CA ILE A 296 -15.36 -4.99 26.16
C ILE A 296 -16.31 -4.71 24.99
N SER A 297 -16.21 -5.47 23.89
CA SER A 297 -16.97 -5.23 22.65
C SER A 297 -18.49 -5.07 22.86
N GLY A 298 -19.09 -5.79 23.82
CA GLY A 298 -20.53 -5.74 24.11
C GLY A 298 -21.01 -4.74 25.19
N GLY A 299 -20.13 -3.94 25.80
CA GLY A 299 -20.50 -3.08 26.95
C GLY A 299 -20.04 -1.63 26.88
N ALA A 300 -19.21 -1.29 25.90
CA ALA A 300 -18.57 0.02 25.87
C ALA A 300 -19.52 1.16 25.49
N ASP A 301 -20.49 0.93 24.61
CA ASP A 301 -21.56 1.93 24.33
C ASP A 301 -22.35 2.26 25.61
N VAL A 302 -22.66 1.22 26.40
CA VAL A 302 -23.37 1.36 27.68
C VAL A 302 -22.52 2.14 28.69
N TYR A 303 -21.22 1.87 28.74
CA TYR A 303 -20.28 2.62 29.58
C TYR A 303 -20.22 4.11 29.17
N LEU A 304 -20.13 4.39 27.87
CA LEU A 304 -20.10 5.76 27.34
C LEU A 304 -21.41 6.52 27.61
N GLU A 305 -22.55 5.83 27.48
CA GLU A 305 -23.85 6.40 27.83
C GLU A 305 -23.96 6.70 29.32
N TRP A 306 -23.60 5.76 30.19
CA TRP A 306 -23.57 5.96 31.64
C TRP A 306 -22.64 7.11 32.03
N LEU A 307 -21.44 7.16 31.46
CA LEU A 307 -20.47 8.22 31.75
C LEU A 307 -21.00 9.59 31.30
N SER A 308 -21.70 9.64 30.16
CA SER A 308 -22.36 10.85 29.69
C SER A 308 -23.47 11.31 30.62
N GLN A 309 -24.33 10.39 31.06
CA GLN A 309 -25.43 10.68 31.99
C GLN A 309 -24.92 11.14 33.36
N ARG A 310 -23.87 10.48 33.88
CA ARG A 310 -23.27 10.78 35.19
C ARG A 310 -22.63 12.16 35.24
N THR A 311 -22.01 12.59 34.14
CA THR A 311 -21.23 13.84 34.08
C THR A 311 -22.01 15.01 33.49
N GLY A 312 -23.08 14.75 32.74
CA GLY A 312 -23.78 15.77 31.96
C GLY A 312 -23.02 16.22 30.70
N HIS A 313 -21.91 15.56 30.35
CA HIS A 313 -21.12 15.82 29.15
C HIS A 313 -21.29 14.70 28.13
N ARG A 314 -21.01 14.97 26.85
CA ARG A 314 -21.10 13.94 25.82
C ARG A 314 -19.79 13.17 25.73
N TYR A 315 -19.80 11.93 26.21
CA TYR A 315 -18.74 10.95 26.02
C TYR A 315 -19.05 10.02 24.85
N ARG A 316 -18.02 9.65 24.08
CA ARG A 316 -18.14 8.76 22.93
C ARG A 316 -16.83 8.06 22.60
N TRP A 317 -16.89 7.13 21.66
CA TRP A 317 -15.73 6.60 20.96
C TRP A 317 -14.91 7.71 20.32
N LEU A 318 -13.60 7.49 20.24
CA LEU A 318 -12.75 8.25 19.33
C LEU A 318 -13.07 7.80 17.90
N THR A 319 -13.00 8.72 16.96
CA THR A 319 -12.83 8.33 15.56
C THR A 319 -11.39 7.91 15.30
N PHE A 320 -11.19 7.20 14.21
CA PHE A 320 -9.89 6.81 13.70
C PHE A 320 -8.95 8.01 13.51
N GLU A 321 -9.45 9.12 12.97
CA GLU A 321 -8.67 10.35 12.76
C GLU A 321 -8.32 11.03 14.08
N GLU A 322 -9.27 11.09 15.02
CA GLU A 322 -9.03 11.67 16.34
C GLU A 322 -7.97 10.89 17.11
N TRP A 323 -8.04 9.56 17.07
CA TRP A 323 -7.01 8.69 17.64
C TRP A 323 -5.66 8.94 16.98
N SER A 324 -5.62 9.03 15.65
CA SER A 324 -4.38 9.25 14.89
C SER A 324 -3.69 10.56 15.26
N VAL A 325 -4.45 11.66 15.35
CA VAL A 325 -3.95 12.97 15.78
C VAL A 325 -3.46 12.94 17.22
N ALA A 326 -4.19 12.25 18.10
CA ALA A 326 -3.85 12.14 19.50
C ALA A 326 -2.61 11.29 19.76
N ALA A 327 -2.45 10.18 19.04
CA ALA A 327 -1.34 9.24 19.15
C ALA A 327 -0.03 9.85 18.64
N PHE A 328 -0.08 10.57 17.53
CA PHE A 328 1.08 11.16 16.87
C PHE A 328 0.91 12.68 16.68
N PRO A 329 1.23 13.48 17.73
CA PRO A 329 1.16 14.94 17.67
C PRO A 329 1.99 15.51 16.52
N GLY A 330 1.33 16.17 15.56
CA GLY A 330 1.98 16.71 14.35
C GLY A 330 2.13 15.71 13.19
N GLY A 331 1.51 14.53 13.29
CA GLY A 331 1.57 13.46 12.29
C GLY A 331 2.64 12.42 12.60
N ARG A 332 2.58 11.26 11.92
CA ARG A 332 3.53 10.15 12.12
C ARG A 332 4.74 10.27 11.19
N GLN A 333 5.68 11.13 11.59
CA GLN A 333 6.97 11.29 10.92
C GLN A 333 8.00 10.24 11.39
N GLN A 334 7.76 9.59 12.52
CA GLN A 334 8.67 8.62 13.15
C GLN A 334 7.96 7.28 13.35
N ASN A 335 8.71 6.21 13.57
CA ASN A 335 8.14 4.88 13.78
C ASN A 335 7.21 4.83 15.00
N TYR A 336 7.55 5.55 16.05
CA TYR A 336 6.78 5.62 17.29
C TYR A 336 6.63 7.08 17.73
N TYR A 337 5.67 7.36 18.63
CA TYR A 337 5.52 8.72 19.16
C TYR A 337 6.76 9.18 19.94
N TRP A 338 7.57 8.24 20.45
CA TRP A 338 8.82 8.55 21.15
C TRP A 338 10.02 8.76 20.22
N GLY A 339 9.95 8.31 18.97
CA GLY A 339 11.05 8.36 18.00
C GLY A 339 11.22 7.06 17.22
N ASN A 340 12.45 6.85 16.73
CA ASN A 340 12.82 5.67 15.95
C ASN A 340 13.57 4.61 16.76
N ASP A 341 13.82 4.87 18.05
CA ASP A 341 14.40 3.88 18.96
C ASP A 341 13.45 2.68 19.09
N ALA A 342 14.00 1.48 18.92
CA ALA A 342 13.27 0.23 19.06
C ALA A 342 12.57 0.16 20.43
N PRO A 343 11.35 -0.39 20.51
CA PRO A 343 10.61 -0.50 21.76
C PRO A 343 11.38 -1.33 22.79
N GLY A 344 11.37 -0.88 24.04
CA GLY A 344 11.97 -1.58 25.18
C GLY A 344 10.96 -1.88 26.28
N CYS A 345 11.28 -2.84 27.13
CA CYS A 345 10.38 -3.26 28.23
C CYS A 345 10.64 -2.50 29.55
N ALA A 346 11.64 -1.63 29.58
CA ALA A 346 12.04 -0.91 30.79
C ALA A 346 11.03 0.20 31.13
N ARG A 347 10.41 0.11 32.32
CA ARG A 347 9.53 1.17 32.83
C ARG A 347 10.30 2.47 33.01
N GLY A 348 9.69 3.59 32.62
CA GLY A 348 10.30 4.92 32.68
C GLY A 348 11.31 5.23 31.57
N ALA A 349 11.72 4.25 30.75
CA ALA A 349 12.47 4.52 29.53
C ALA A 349 11.61 5.30 28.52
N ARG A 350 12.24 6.17 27.73
CA ARG A 350 11.54 6.99 26.72
C ARG A 350 10.85 6.13 25.66
N ASN A 351 11.47 5.02 25.27
CA ASN A 351 10.99 4.01 24.33
C ASN A 351 10.34 2.81 25.03
N GLY A 352 9.95 2.97 26.30
CA GLY A 352 9.32 1.90 27.07
C GLY A 352 7.89 1.62 26.62
N VAL A 353 7.53 0.35 26.43
CA VAL A 353 6.17 -0.08 26.05
C VAL A 353 5.89 -1.53 26.51
N ALA A 354 4.62 -1.84 26.81
CA ALA A 354 4.16 -3.21 27.04
C ALA A 354 3.79 -3.86 25.71
N TYR A 355 4.61 -4.79 25.23
CA TYR A 355 4.39 -5.51 23.98
C TYR A 355 4.91 -6.95 24.08
N GLY A 356 4.71 -7.76 23.03
CA GLY A 356 4.92 -9.22 23.06
C GLY A 356 6.31 -9.66 23.51
N ALA A 357 7.37 -8.93 23.15
CA ALA A 357 8.73 -9.31 23.54
C ALA A 357 9.04 -9.12 25.03
N CYS A 358 8.15 -8.45 25.78
CA CYS A 358 8.30 -8.27 27.22
C CYS A 358 7.88 -9.50 28.04
N GLY A 359 7.35 -10.55 27.41
CA GLY A 359 7.00 -11.79 28.10
C GLY A 359 5.90 -11.61 29.15
N LEU A 360 4.96 -10.70 28.89
CA LEU A 360 3.87 -10.35 29.80
C LEU A 360 2.73 -11.37 29.70
N ASN A 361 2.13 -11.71 30.85
CA ASN A 361 0.97 -12.61 30.92
C ASN A 361 -0.39 -11.86 30.84
N GLY A 362 -0.36 -10.56 30.54
CA GLY A 362 -1.51 -9.66 30.53
C GLY A 362 -1.08 -8.20 30.44
N PRO A 363 -2.03 -7.26 30.42
CA PRO A 363 -1.73 -5.84 30.41
C PRO A 363 -1.04 -5.43 31.72
N LEU A 364 -0.36 -4.30 31.69
CA LEU A 364 0.18 -3.66 32.88
C LEU A 364 -0.82 -2.64 33.45
N PRO A 365 -0.64 -2.19 34.71
CA PRO A 365 -1.36 -1.02 35.20
C PRO A 365 -1.14 0.18 34.27
N VAL A 366 -2.20 0.93 33.98
CA VAL A 366 -2.11 2.12 33.12
C VAL A 366 -1.11 3.14 33.68
N GLY A 367 -0.41 3.83 32.79
CA GLY A 367 0.64 4.78 33.10
C GLY A 367 1.96 4.13 33.49
N SER A 368 2.23 2.90 33.02
CA SER A 368 3.48 2.18 33.32
C SER A 368 4.70 2.73 32.57
N PHE A 369 4.47 3.46 31.47
CA PHE A 369 5.49 4.05 30.62
C PHE A 369 5.35 5.56 30.48
N GLN A 370 6.25 6.20 29.73
CA GLN A 370 6.21 7.65 29.52
C GLN A 370 5.04 8.01 28.59
N PRO A 371 4.37 9.16 28.80
CA PRO A 371 3.32 9.61 27.90
C PRO A 371 3.89 10.19 26.61
N ASN A 372 3.03 10.35 25.59
CA ASN A 372 3.34 11.15 24.42
C ASN A 372 3.30 12.67 24.73
N ALA A 373 3.52 13.51 23.71
CA ALA A 373 3.61 14.97 23.89
C ALA A 373 2.30 15.64 24.35
N PHE A 374 1.15 14.97 24.24
CA PHE A 374 -0.13 15.44 24.79
C PHE A 374 -0.41 14.92 26.19
N GLY A 375 0.52 14.18 26.80
CA GLY A 375 0.34 13.60 28.12
C GLY A 375 -0.55 12.35 28.11
N LEU A 376 -0.77 11.73 26.95
CA LEU A 376 -1.49 10.46 26.82
C LEU A 376 -0.53 9.30 27.05
N TYR A 377 -0.92 8.36 27.91
CA TYR A 377 -0.16 7.17 28.26
C TYR A 377 -0.62 5.97 27.46
N ASP A 378 0.30 5.04 27.22
CA ASP A 378 0.02 3.70 26.70
C ASP A 378 -0.77 3.69 25.37
N VAL A 379 -0.64 4.77 24.57
CA VAL A 379 -1.30 4.85 23.25
C VAL A 379 -0.75 3.80 22.28
N LEU A 380 0.48 3.35 22.49
CA LEU A 380 1.08 2.22 21.79
C LEU A 380 1.34 1.10 22.78
N GLY A 381 0.95 -0.12 22.44
CA GLY A 381 1.07 -1.29 23.30
C GLY A 381 0.09 -1.26 24.47
N ASN A 382 0.38 -2.05 25.51
CA ASN A 382 -0.54 -2.35 26.61
C ASN A 382 -1.84 -2.98 26.10
N VAL A 383 -2.84 -2.22 25.69
CA VAL A 383 -4.07 -2.76 25.07
C VAL A 383 -4.37 -2.02 23.78
N SER A 384 -4.84 -2.76 22.77
CA SER A 384 -5.32 -2.13 21.55
C SER A 384 -6.61 -1.36 21.83
N GLU A 385 -6.78 -0.21 21.21
CA GLU A 385 -7.91 0.68 21.48
C GLU A 385 -8.92 0.62 20.34
N LEU A 386 -10.18 0.34 20.68
CA LEU A 386 -11.26 0.29 19.70
C LEU A 386 -11.71 1.72 19.33
N VAL A 387 -11.74 2.01 18.02
CA VAL A 387 -12.13 3.31 17.46
C VAL A 387 -13.17 3.15 16.36
N LEU A 388 -13.95 4.20 16.12
CA LEU A 388 -14.84 4.29 14.96
C LEU A 388 -14.01 4.56 13.70
N GLU A 389 -13.95 3.59 12.80
CA GLU A 389 -13.39 3.78 11.46
C GLU A 389 -14.39 4.58 10.61
N ASP A 390 -15.65 4.20 10.66
CA ASP A 390 -16.75 4.90 10.02
C ASP A 390 -18.06 4.73 10.83
N SER A 391 -19.20 5.13 10.28
CA SER A 391 -20.50 5.03 10.95
C SER A 391 -21.01 3.60 11.21
N GLN A 392 -20.39 2.58 10.62
CA GLN A 392 -20.80 1.18 10.62
C GLN A 392 -19.68 0.22 11.02
N SER A 393 -18.42 0.67 11.05
CA SER A 393 -17.27 -0.18 11.31
C SER A 393 -16.33 0.36 12.39
N MET A 394 -15.73 -0.57 13.12
CA MET A 394 -14.82 -0.32 14.24
C MET A 394 -13.49 -1.02 13.96
N ARG A 395 -12.39 -0.45 14.45
CA ARG A 395 -11.05 -1.03 14.31
C ARG A 395 -10.24 -0.87 15.59
N PHE A 396 -9.34 -1.82 15.85
CA PHE A 396 -8.36 -1.73 16.92
C PHE A 396 -7.07 -1.06 16.44
N LEU A 397 -6.59 -0.07 17.20
CA LEU A 397 -5.34 0.67 16.95
C LEU A 397 -4.36 0.53 18.13
N GLY A 398 -3.10 0.90 17.92
CA GLY A 398 -2.08 1.04 18.98
C GLY A 398 -1.29 -0.25 19.28
N GLY A 399 -1.93 -1.40 19.15
CA GLY A 399 -1.36 -2.70 19.53
C GLY A 399 -1.45 -2.96 21.04
N SER A 400 -1.08 -4.16 21.46
CA SER A 400 -1.27 -4.65 22.83
C SER A 400 -0.02 -5.33 23.39
N TRP A 401 -0.11 -5.87 24.61
CA TRP A 401 0.94 -6.67 25.24
C TRP A 401 1.31 -7.95 24.48
N HIS A 402 0.53 -8.36 23.47
CA HIS A 402 0.85 -9.50 22.59
C HIS A 402 1.35 -9.07 21.21
N SER A 403 1.31 -7.78 20.87
CA SER A 403 1.76 -7.29 19.57
C SER A 403 3.27 -7.42 19.40
N SER A 404 3.69 -7.79 18.20
CA SER A 404 5.08 -7.72 17.77
C SER A 404 5.52 -6.26 17.59
N GLU A 405 6.84 -6.04 17.50
CA GLU A 405 7.42 -4.72 17.23
C GLU A 405 6.89 -4.09 15.93
N SER A 406 6.67 -4.91 14.90
CA SER A 406 6.17 -4.50 13.59
C SER A 406 4.70 -4.10 13.60
N GLU A 407 3.90 -4.63 14.54
CA GLU A 407 2.46 -4.34 14.65
C GLU A 407 2.17 -3.09 15.50
N LEU A 408 3.14 -2.61 16.29
CA LEU A 408 2.95 -1.48 17.20
C LEU A 408 2.57 -0.17 16.47
N GLY A 409 1.48 0.44 16.92
CA GLY A 409 0.92 1.66 16.35
C GLY A 409 0.25 1.51 15.00
N GLY A 410 0.06 0.28 14.53
CA GLY A 410 -0.71 0.00 13.33
C GLY A 410 -2.18 -0.32 13.61
N ALA A 411 -2.92 -0.48 12.52
CA ALA A 411 -4.20 -1.19 12.53
C ALA A 411 -3.96 -2.67 12.86
N VAL A 412 -4.69 -3.21 13.83
CA VAL A 412 -4.66 -4.64 14.14
C VAL A 412 -5.88 -5.29 13.51
N ASP A 413 -5.64 -6.13 12.49
CA ASP A 413 -6.66 -6.80 11.68
C ASP A 413 -7.34 -7.95 12.43
N GLN A 414 -8.07 -7.66 13.51
CA GLN A 414 -9.02 -8.58 14.12
C GLN A 414 -10.15 -7.82 14.81
N PHE A 415 -11.24 -7.55 14.09
CA PHE A 415 -12.53 -7.40 14.77
C PHE A 415 -13.00 -8.80 15.19
N SER A 416 -12.49 -9.28 16.32
CA SER A 416 -13.14 -10.37 17.04
C SER A 416 -13.72 -9.76 18.31
N GLU A 417 -15.00 -10.07 18.59
CA GLU A 417 -15.67 -9.66 19.84
C GLU A 417 -14.89 -10.13 21.09
N ALA A 418 -13.94 -11.05 20.91
CA ALA A 418 -13.07 -11.68 21.89
C ALA A 418 -11.57 -11.35 21.68
N HIS A 419 -11.22 -10.19 21.13
CA HIS A 419 -9.82 -9.78 21.11
C HIS A 419 -9.39 -9.52 22.55
N ASP A 420 -8.74 -10.51 23.19
CA ASP A 420 -8.35 -10.47 24.60
C ASP A 420 -7.51 -9.23 24.93
N GLY A 421 -6.77 -8.70 23.95
CA GLY A 421 -5.99 -7.46 24.07
C GLY A 421 -6.74 -6.15 23.77
N GLY A 422 -8.06 -6.19 23.57
CA GLY A 422 -8.86 -5.03 23.14
C GLY A 422 -9.50 -4.27 24.31
N GLY A 423 -9.11 -3.01 24.47
CA GLY A 423 -9.62 -2.07 25.48
C GLY A 423 -10.28 -0.83 24.89
N LEU A 424 -10.47 0.20 25.73
CA LEU A 424 -11.20 1.43 25.40
C LEU A 424 -10.44 2.66 25.87
N ARG A 425 -10.39 3.67 25.01
CA ARG A 425 -10.13 5.07 25.35
C ARG A 425 -11.37 5.88 25.00
N VAL A 426 -11.70 6.90 25.80
CA VAL A 426 -12.94 7.67 25.60
C VAL A 426 -12.64 9.12 25.19
N ALA A 427 -13.48 9.65 24.31
CA ALA A 427 -13.50 11.06 23.95
C ALA A 427 -14.66 11.77 24.65
N ARG A 428 -14.46 13.04 25.00
CA ARG A 428 -15.46 13.94 25.58
C ARG A 428 -15.51 15.22 24.77
N GLU A 429 -16.71 15.60 24.34
CA GLU A 429 -16.94 16.89 23.67
C GLU A 429 -16.70 18.08 24.61
N ARG A 430 -16.48 19.26 24.01
CA ARG A 430 -16.18 20.50 24.75
C ARG A 430 -17.27 20.93 25.73
#